data_AF-A0A543CQY5-F1
#
_entry.id   AF-A0A543CQY5-F1
#
_cell.length_a   1.000
_cell.length_b   1.000
_cell.length_c   1.000
_cell.angle_alpha   90.00
_cell.angle_beta   90.00
_cell.angle_gamma   90.00
#
_symmetry.space_group_name_H-M   'P 1'
#
loop_
_entity.id
_entity.type
_entity.pdbx_description
1 polymer ?
#
loop_
_entity_poly.entity_id
_entity_poly.type
_entity_poly.pdbx_seq_one_letter_code
_entity_poly.pdbx_strand_id
1 'polypeptide(L)'
;MSIGGLDMRGSIALLAFPVLAVAPSAHAAGPPPAADLRMVYVHPQIAKDSSGVTWHWVLTNSGAAGAETVVATHRVSPDQKIVGVSQPCAGQGNDVVCQFGSIKPGEKQAGWIKTKVARPGGDLRVNAQVTWRENQSILPDIGDPSAVDASDAWGASGTDATAEMPRQDSSLTDP
;
A
#
# COMPACT_ATOMS: atom_id res chain seq x y z
N MET A 1 33.39 2.01 -87.65
CA MET A 1 33.02 1.15 -86.49
C MET A 1 33.75 1.77 -85.30
N SER A 2 33.16 2.67 -84.50
CA SER A 2 32.23 2.45 -83.36
C SER A 2 32.66 1.22 -82.54
N ILE A 3 33.02 1.29 -81.25
CA ILE A 3 32.29 1.73 -80.02
C ILE A 3 33.35 2.10 -78.94
N GLY A 4 33.31 3.25 -78.25
CA GLY A 4 32.70 3.50 -76.91
C GLY A 4 33.60 3.00 -75.75
N GLY A 5 34.15 3.79 -74.81
CA GLY A 5 33.49 4.57 -73.73
C GLY A 5 32.96 3.62 -72.63
N LEU A 6 33.15 3.72 -71.31
CA LEU A 6 33.41 4.82 -70.37
C LEU A 6 33.84 4.22 -68.98
N ASP A 7 34.53 5.08 -68.23
CA ASP A 7 34.62 5.29 -66.76
C ASP A 7 34.24 4.23 -65.72
N MET A 8 35.17 3.98 -64.79
CA MET A 8 34.94 3.36 -63.49
C MET A 8 35.23 4.38 -62.37
N ARG A 9 34.20 5.15 -61.99
CA ARG A 9 34.19 6.00 -60.78
C ARG A 9 32.94 5.62 -59.97
N GLY A 10 33.12 4.71 -59.01
CA GLY A 10 32.05 4.22 -58.13
C GLY A 10 32.14 4.82 -56.73
N SER A 11 31.14 5.61 -56.40
CA SER A 11 30.96 6.39 -55.17
C SER A 11 30.78 5.54 -53.91
N ILE A 12 31.38 5.97 -52.79
CA ILE A 12 31.14 5.40 -51.46
C ILE A 12 29.87 6.05 -50.89
N ALA A 13 28.80 5.26 -50.79
CA ALA A 13 27.59 5.67 -50.08
C ALA A 13 27.80 5.52 -48.57
N LEU A 14 27.84 6.64 -47.85
CA LEU A 14 27.76 6.68 -46.39
C LEU A 14 26.33 6.32 -45.96
N LEU A 15 26.16 5.14 -45.37
CA LEU A 15 24.91 4.72 -44.75
C LEU A 15 24.74 5.45 -43.40
N ALA A 16 23.71 6.28 -43.31
CA ALA A 16 23.27 6.90 -42.07
C ALA A 16 22.62 5.84 -41.16
N PHE A 17 23.17 5.64 -39.96
CA PHE A 17 22.57 4.79 -38.93
C PHE A 17 21.47 5.58 -38.21
N PRO A 18 20.23 5.08 -38.14
CA PRO A 18 19.19 5.69 -37.34
C PRO A 18 19.55 5.53 -35.85
N VAL A 19 19.60 6.64 -35.12
CA VAL A 19 19.65 6.63 -33.67
C VAL A 19 18.32 6.08 -33.16
N LEU A 20 18.35 4.86 -32.61
CA LEU A 20 17.22 4.29 -31.87
C LEU A 20 17.04 5.12 -30.58
N ALA A 21 15.99 5.94 -30.56
CA ALA A 21 15.53 6.57 -29.33
C ALA A 21 15.09 5.46 -28.36
N VAL A 22 15.84 5.28 -27.27
CA VAL A 22 15.43 4.45 -26.14
C VAL A 22 14.27 5.20 -25.47
N ALA A 23 13.04 4.77 -25.71
CA ALA A 23 11.90 5.23 -24.93
C ALA A 23 12.11 4.80 -23.46
N PRO A 24 11.93 5.70 -22.47
CA PRO A 24 11.93 5.29 -21.09
C PRO A 24 10.79 4.28 -20.92
N SER A 25 11.12 3.10 -20.38
CA SER A 25 10.11 2.13 -19.99
C SER A 25 9.23 2.81 -18.95
N ALA A 26 8.00 3.16 -19.33
CA ALA A 26 6.97 3.49 -18.36
C ALA A 26 6.87 2.27 -17.44
N HIS A 27 7.42 2.38 -16.23
CA HIS A 27 7.14 1.43 -15.18
C HIS A 27 5.63 1.49 -15.01
N ALA A 28 4.91 0.48 -15.51
CA ALA A 28 3.50 0.34 -15.22
C ALA A 28 3.39 0.41 -13.70
N ALA A 29 2.81 1.50 -13.19
CA ALA A 29 2.57 1.65 -11.77
C ALA A 29 1.76 0.41 -11.37
N GLY A 30 2.34 -0.43 -10.51
CA GLY A 30 1.63 -1.58 -9.98
C GLY A 30 0.33 -1.13 -9.30
N PRO A 31 -0.63 -2.03 -9.08
CA PRO A 31 -1.79 -1.73 -8.27
C PRO A 31 -1.35 -1.08 -6.95
N PRO A 32 -2.08 -0.06 -6.45
CA PRO A 32 -1.73 0.57 -5.19
C PRO A 32 -1.69 -0.48 -4.07
N PRO A 33 -0.81 -0.32 -3.06
CA PRO A 33 -0.75 -1.24 -1.94
C PRO A 33 -2.12 -1.26 -1.23
N ALA A 34 -2.70 -2.45 -1.10
CA ALA A 34 -4.01 -2.66 -0.50
C ALA A 34 -3.90 -3.50 0.78
N ALA A 35 -4.89 -3.36 1.67
CA ALA A 35 -5.03 -4.25 2.82
C ALA A 35 -5.69 -5.57 2.40
N ASP A 36 -5.32 -6.67 3.03
CA ASP A 36 -5.91 -8.00 2.79
C ASP A 36 -6.20 -8.69 4.12
N LEU A 37 -7.41 -8.46 4.65
CA LEU A 37 -7.84 -9.01 5.92
C LEU A 37 -8.46 -10.40 5.76
N ARG A 38 -7.88 -11.39 6.44
CA ARG A 38 -8.37 -12.76 6.46
C ARG A 38 -8.62 -13.23 7.88
N MET A 39 -9.87 -13.65 8.15
CA MET A 39 -10.27 -14.31 9.39
C MET A 39 -10.24 -15.84 9.19
N VAL A 40 -9.57 -16.55 10.09
CA VAL A 40 -9.53 -18.02 10.11
C VAL A 40 -9.93 -18.51 11.49
N TYR A 41 -10.83 -19.49 11.54
CA TYR A 41 -11.16 -20.20 12.78
C TYR A 41 -10.25 -21.40 12.96
N VAL A 42 -9.79 -21.59 14.19
CA VAL A 42 -9.11 -22.80 14.63
C VAL A 42 -10.16 -23.85 14.96
N HIS A 43 -9.76 -25.13 15.05
CA HIS A 43 -10.66 -26.19 15.50
C HIS A 43 -11.36 -25.83 16.82
N PRO A 44 -12.69 -25.97 16.88
CA PRO A 44 -13.45 -25.64 18.08
C PRO A 44 -13.06 -26.57 19.22
N GLN A 45 -12.94 -26.00 20.41
CA GLN A 45 -12.67 -26.76 21.63
C GLN A 45 -13.99 -27.07 22.33
N ILE A 46 -14.37 -28.35 22.37
CA ILE A 46 -15.57 -28.82 23.06
C ILE A 46 -15.19 -29.14 24.51
N ALA A 47 -15.95 -28.62 25.47
CA ALA A 47 -15.77 -28.95 26.88
C ALA A 47 -15.95 -30.46 27.11
N LYS A 48 -15.23 -31.04 28.08
CA LYS A 48 -15.26 -32.49 28.34
C LYS A 48 -16.65 -33.03 28.69
N ASP A 49 -17.47 -32.19 29.32
CA ASP A 49 -18.85 -32.47 29.69
C ASP A 49 -19.85 -32.11 28.58
N SER A 50 -19.38 -31.72 27.40
CA SER A 50 -20.17 -31.23 26.26
C SER A 50 -21.07 -30.03 26.59
N SER A 51 -20.81 -29.33 27.70
CA SER A 51 -21.64 -28.21 28.16
C SER A 51 -21.46 -26.93 27.33
N GLY A 52 -20.37 -26.85 26.55
CA GLY A 52 -20.08 -25.69 25.72
C GLY A 52 -18.94 -25.89 24.74
N VAL A 53 -18.81 -24.92 23.85
CA VAL A 53 -17.82 -24.88 22.78
C VAL A 53 -17.06 -23.56 22.84
N THR A 54 -15.75 -23.61 22.65
CA THR A 54 -14.90 -22.41 22.54
C THR A 54 -14.34 -22.31 21.13
N TRP A 55 -14.71 -21.24 20.44
CA TRP A 55 -14.29 -20.92 19.08
C TRP A 55 -13.11 -19.96 19.15
N HIS A 56 -11.95 -20.39 18.67
CA HIS A 56 -10.77 -19.53 18.54
C HIS A 56 -10.62 -19.08 17.09
N TRP A 57 -10.14 -17.86 16.90
CA TRP A 57 -9.91 -17.31 15.56
C TRP A 57 -8.67 -16.42 15.52
N VAL A 58 -8.17 -16.21 14.31
CA VAL A 58 -7.07 -15.30 14.00
C VAL A 58 -7.46 -14.46 12.79
N LEU A 59 -7.39 -13.14 12.94
CA LEU A 59 -7.51 -12.14 11.89
C LEU A 59 -6.11 -11.68 11.50
N THR A 60 -5.76 -11.79 10.22
CA THR A 60 -4.43 -11.40 9.71
C THR A 60 -4.59 -10.37 8.60
N ASN A 61 -3.79 -9.31 8.61
CA ASN A 61 -3.60 -8.46 7.43
C ASN A 61 -2.40 -8.95 6.63
N SER A 62 -2.64 -9.61 5.49
CA SER A 62 -1.58 -10.09 4.58
C SER A 62 -1.28 -9.09 3.45
N GLY A 63 -1.97 -7.95 3.45
CA GLY A 63 -1.82 -6.91 2.46
C GLY A 63 -0.60 -6.03 2.71
N ALA A 64 -0.26 -5.22 1.72
CA ALA A 64 0.86 -4.28 1.79
C ALA A 64 0.49 -2.96 2.48
N ALA A 65 -0.80 -2.64 2.62
CA ALA A 65 -1.29 -1.46 3.34
C ALA A 65 -1.95 -1.80 4.67
N GLY A 66 -1.95 -0.84 5.59
CA GLY A 66 -2.66 -0.94 6.86
C GLY A 66 -4.18 -0.89 6.66
N ALA A 67 -4.91 -1.53 7.56
CA ALA A 67 -6.37 -1.42 7.64
C ALA A 67 -6.76 -0.57 8.85
N GLU A 68 -7.80 0.26 8.69
CA GLU A 68 -8.33 1.14 9.71
C GLU A 68 -9.83 0.93 9.91
N THR A 69 -10.31 1.35 11.07
CA THR A 69 -11.71 1.15 11.50
C THR A 69 -12.13 -0.31 11.36
N VAL A 70 -11.24 -1.23 11.72
CA VAL A 70 -11.45 -2.66 11.52
C VAL A 70 -12.45 -3.18 12.54
N VAL A 71 -13.56 -3.71 12.04
CA VAL A 71 -14.62 -4.32 12.83
C VAL A 71 -14.91 -5.72 12.31
N ALA A 72 -14.94 -6.70 13.21
CA ALA A 72 -15.42 -8.04 12.90
C ALA A 72 -16.73 -8.34 13.64
N THR A 73 -17.75 -8.76 12.88
CA THR A 73 -19.03 -9.21 13.43
C THR A 73 -19.14 -10.71 13.24
N HIS A 74 -19.13 -11.44 14.35
CA HIS A 74 -19.27 -12.88 14.40
C HIS A 74 -20.73 -13.24 14.69
N ARG A 75 -21.38 -13.97 13.78
CA ARG A 75 -22.73 -14.51 13.96
C ARG A 75 -22.63 -15.92 14.51
N VAL A 76 -23.20 -16.15 15.68
CA VAL A 76 -23.32 -17.46 16.31
C VAL A 76 -24.68 -18.08 15.92
N SER A 77 -24.71 -19.39 15.64
CA SER A 77 -25.96 -20.07 15.32
C SER A 77 -26.97 -19.98 16.48
N PRO A 78 -28.29 -19.89 16.19
CA PRO A 78 -29.31 -19.71 17.24
C PRO A 78 -29.44 -20.91 18.20
N ASP A 79 -28.90 -22.08 17.82
CA ASP A 79 -28.82 -23.27 18.67
C ASP A 79 -27.67 -23.19 19.71
N GLN A 80 -26.99 -22.06 19.79
CA GLN A 80 -25.93 -21.76 20.75
C GLN A 80 -26.24 -20.47 21.52
N LYS A 81 -25.80 -20.40 22.78
CA LYS A 81 -25.84 -19.18 23.59
C LYS A 81 -24.43 -18.69 23.88
N ILE A 82 -24.15 -17.43 23.58
CA ILE A 82 -22.87 -16.79 23.94
C ILE A 82 -22.80 -16.65 25.45
N VAL A 83 -21.72 -17.11 26.07
CA VAL A 83 -21.49 -17.03 27.52
C VAL A 83 -20.16 -16.37 27.88
N GLY A 84 -19.32 -16.05 26.89
CA GLY A 84 -18.10 -15.30 27.10
C GLY A 84 -17.44 -14.94 25.78
N VAL A 85 -16.68 -13.85 25.79
CA VAL A 85 -15.92 -13.34 24.65
C VAL A 85 -14.60 -12.75 25.13
N SER A 86 -13.55 -12.81 24.31
CA SER A 86 -12.31 -12.09 24.57
C SER A 86 -12.44 -10.60 24.27
N GLN A 87 -11.63 -9.75 24.90
CA GLN A 87 -11.44 -8.38 24.42
C GLN A 87 -10.74 -8.40 23.04
N PRO A 88 -10.97 -7.40 22.15
CA PRO A 88 -11.85 -6.24 22.29
C PRO A 88 -13.31 -6.50 21.84
N CYS A 89 -13.81 -7.72 22.03
CA CYS A 89 -15.15 -8.10 21.56
C CYS A 89 -16.22 -7.93 22.64
N ALA A 90 -17.45 -7.67 22.18
CA ALA A 90 -18.64 -7.58 23.01
C ALA A 90 -19.78 -8.41 22.41
N GLY A 91 -20.53 -9.13 23.25
CA GLY A 91 -21.72 -9.86 22.84
C GLY A 91 -22.92 -8.93 22.61
N GLN A 92 -23.66 -9.13 21.52
CA GLN A 92 -24.86 -8.39 21.15
C GLN A 92 -25.93 -9.39 20.68
N GLY A 93 -26.71 -9.94 21.61
CA GLY A 93 -27.68 -10.99 21.30
C GLY A 93 -26.99 -12.27 20.80
N ASN A 94 -27.22 -12.63 19.53
CA ASN A 94 -26.58 -13.78 18.87
C ASN A 94 -25.31 -13.38 18.07
N ASP A 95 -24.90 -12.12 18.18
CA ASP A 95 -23.66 -11.61 17.57
C ASP A 95 -22.57 -11.37 18.61
N VAL A 96 -21.34 -11.37 18.12
CA VAL A 96 -20.18 -10.84 18.83
C VAL A 96 -19.53 -9.80 17.91
N VAL A 97 -19.40 -8.57 18.39
CA VAL A 97 -18.78 -7.47 17.65
C VAL A 97 -17.43 -7.16 18.26
N CYS A 98 -16.37 -7.26 17.46
CA CYS A 98 -14.98 -6.97 17.83
C CYS A 98 -14.52 -5.70 17.14
N GLN A 99 -14.05 -4.72 17.91
CA GLN A 99 -13.53 -3.45 17.38
C GLN A 99 -12.02 -3.40 17.59
N PHE A 100 -11.25 -3.49 16.50
CA PHE A 100 -9.78 -3.54 16.58
C PHE A 100 -9.13 -2.18 16.34
N GLY A 101 -9.86 -1.21 15.77
CA GLY A 101 -9.27 0.07 15.38
C GLY A 101 -8.43 -0.09 14.13
N SER A 102 -7.11 -0.27 14.25
CA SER A 102 -6.21 -0.45 13.10
C SER A 102 -5.42 -1.75 13.18
N ILE A 103 -5.08 -2.31 12.01
CA ILE A 103 -4.26 -3.51 11.86
C ILE A 103 -3.20 -3.25 10.80
N LYS A 104 -1.93 -3.28 11.19
CA LYS A 104 -0.79 -3.01 10.29
C LYS A 104 -0.56 -4.18 9.32
N PRO A 105 0.18 -3.97 8.21
CA PRO A 105 0.65 -5.05 7.36
C PRO A 105 1.37 -6.15 8.17
N GLY A 106 1.00 -7.40 7.94
CA GLY A 106 1.55 -8.58 8.64
C GLY A 106 1.06 -8.78 10.08
N GLU A 107 0.31 -7.82 10.63
CA GLU A 107 -0.19 -7.91 12.01
C GLU A 107 -1.33 -8.94 12.14
N LYS A 108 -1.38 -9.56 13.32
CA LYS A 108 -2.38 -10.57 13.68
C LYS A 108 -3.12 -10.17 14.94
N GLN A 109 -4.43 -10.32 14.90
CA GLN A 109 -5.32 -10.20 16.05
C GLN A 109 -5.97 -11.56 16.30
N ALA A 110 -6.07 -11.97 17.57
CA ALA A 110 -6.64 -13.26 17.93
C ALA A 110 -7.67 -13.09 19.04
N GLY A 111 -8.62 -14.02 19.10
CA GLY A 111 -9.63 -13.99 20.14
C GLY A 111 -10.42 -15.28 20.21
N TRP A 112 -11.40 -15.27 21.12
CA TRP A 112 -12.24 -16.43 21.37
C TRP A 112 -13.69 -16.04 21.69
N ILE A 113 -14.60 -16.95 21.35
CA ILE A 113 -16.02 -16.89 21.69
C ILE A 113 -16.38 -18.20 22.38
N LYS A 114 -16.90 -18.11 23.61
CA LYS A 114 -17.40 -19.26 24.35
C LYS A 114 -18.91 -19.32 24.26
N THR A 115 -19.43 -20.47 23.83
CA THR A 115 -20.86 -20.74 23.72
C THR A 115 -21.26 -21.93 24.60
N LYS A 116 -22.55 -22.00 24.94
CA LYS A 116 -23.22 -23.21 25.42
C LYS A 116 -24.17 -23.73 24.35
N VAL A 117 -24.36 -25.04 24.32
CA VAL A 117 -25.39 -25.66 23.47
C VAL A 117 -26.77 -25.30 24.02
N ALA A 118 -27.57 -24.62 23.22
CA ALA A 118 -28.95 -24.25 23.57
C ALA A 118 -29.92 -25.39 23.24
N ARG A 119 -29.64 -26.14 22.18
CA ARG A 119 -30.46 -27.25 21.69
C ARG A 119 -29.59 -28.47 21.36
N PRO A 120 -29.79 -29.61 22.03
CA PRO A 120 -29.11 -30.86 21.68
C PRO A 120 -29.39 -31.26 20.22
N GLY A 121 -28.36 -31.70 19.49
CA GLY A 121 -28.46 -32.06 18.08
C GLY A 121 -28.62 -30.89 17.11
N GLY A 122 -28.57 -29.64 17.60
CA GLY A 122 -28.55 -28.44 16.77
C GLY A 122 -27.21 -28.22 16.06
N ASP A 123 -27.23 -27.34 15.06
CA ASP A 123 -26.05 -27.03 14.26
C ASP A 123 -25.19 -25.97 14.96
N LEU A 124 -23.95 -26.32 15.29
CA LEU A 124 -23.01 -25.44 15.98
C LEU A 124 -22.11 -24.77 14.95
N ARG A 125 -22.38 -23.49 14.66
CA ARG A 125 -21.61 -22.70 13.69
C ARG A 125 -21.33 -21.31 14.21
N VAL A 126 -20.21 -20.75 13.75
CA VAL A 126 -19.87 -19.34 13.88
C VAL A 126 -19.26 -18.87 12.56
N ASN A 127 -19.75 -17.75 12.03
CA ASN A 127 -19.21 -17.10 10.84
C ASN A 127 -18.86 -15.65 11.17
N ALA A 128 -17.85 -15.09 10.52
CA ALA A 128 -17.46 -13.70 10.69
C ALA A 128 -17.61 -12.91 9.40
N GLN A 129 -18.05 -11.66 9.52
CA GLN A 129 -17.88 -10.64 8.49
C GLN A 129 -16.91 -9.58 9.01
N VAL A 130 -15.95 -9.19 8.18
CA VAL A 130 -14.94 -8.19 8.53
C VAL A 130 -15.12 -6.98 7.63
N THR A 131 -15.14 -5.79 8.22
CA THR A 131 -15.20 -4.51 7.50
C THR A 131 -14.03 -3.63 7.92
N TRP A 132 -13.52 -2.84 6.98
CA TRP A 132 -12.39 -1.93 7.21
C TRP A 132 -12.36 -0.82 6.16
N ARG A 133 -11.52 0.18 6.40
CA ARG A 133 -11.05 1.15 5.41
C ARG A 133 -9.55 0.97 5.21
N GLU A 134 -9.05 1.29 4.02
CA GLU A 134 -7.61 1.28 3.76
C GLU A 134 -6.96 2.51 4.42
N ASN A 135 -5.83 2.29 5.10
CA ASN A 135 -4.94 3.38 5.45
C ASN A 135 -4.16 3.74 4.20
N GLN A 136 -4.59 4.79 3.50
CA GLN A 136 -3.83 5.34 2.39
C GLN A 136 -2.56 5.98 2.94
N SER A 137 -1.49 5.18 3.02
CA SER A 137 -0.15 5.70 3.17
C SER A 137 0.19 6.39 1.85
N ILE A 138 -0.13 7.68 1.76
CA ILE A 138 0.43 8.56 0.73
C ILE A 138 1.93 8.55 1.00
N LEU A 139 2.68 7.75 0.25
CA LEU A 139 4.08 8.08 0.01
C LEU A 139 4.06 9.52 -0.50
N PRO A 140 4.73 10.50 0.16
CA PRO A 140 4.92 11.78 -0.48
C PRO A 140 5.54 11.46 -1.83
N ASP A 141 4.86 11.89 -2.90
CA ASP A 141 5.45 12.02 -4.21
C ASP A 141 6.74 12.79 -3.98
N ILE A 142 7.87 12.08 -3.92
CA ILE A 142 9.16 12.72 -4.05
C ILE A 142 9.12 13.15 -5.49
N GLY A 143 8.62 14.38 -5.68
CA GLY A 143 8.31 14.96 -6.97
C GLY A 143 9.42 14.61 -7.92
N ASP A 144 9.01 14.10 -9.07
CA ASP A 144 9.86 13.76 -10.19
C ASP A 144 11.07 14.72 -10.29
N PRO A 145 12.31 14.28 -9.97
CA PRO A 145 13.48 15.12 -10.19
C PRO A 145 13.72 15.37 -11.68
N SER A 146 12.94 14.76 -12.58
CA SER A 146 13.01 15.00 -14.03
C SER A 146 12.28 16.27 -14.46
N ALA A 147 11.61 16.98 -13.55
CA ALA A 147 10.98 18.27 -13.83
C ALA A 147 11.85 19.50 -13.47
N VAL A 148 13.13 19.32 -13.10
CA VAL A 148 14.08 20.46 -13.19
C VAL A 148 14.47 20.63 -14.66
N ASP A 149 13.90 21.69 -15.23
CA ASP A 149 14.16 22.19 -16.56
C ASP A 149 15.67 22.23 -16.83
N ALA A 150 16.15 21.33 -17.70
CA ALA A 150 17.55 21.26 -18.11
C ALA A 150 17.92 22.36 -19.14
N SER A 151 17.18 23.47 -19.17
CA SER A 151 17.32 24.53 -20.16
C SER A 151 18.32 25.63 -19.77
N ASP A 152 18.76 25.71 -18.50
CA ASP A 152 19.63 26.81 -18.02
C ASP A 152 21.07 26.39 -17.65
N ALA A 153 21.57 25.33 -18.25
CA ALA A 153 22.96 24.97 -18.13
C ALA A 153 23.57 24.70 -19.51
N TRP A 154 24.00 25.78 -20.18
CA TRP A 154 25.38 26.00 -20.67
C TRP A 154 25.40 27.17 -21.66
N GLY A 155 26.10 28.26 -21.31
CA GLY A 155 26.20 29.44 -22.18
C GLY A 155 27.11 30.56 -21.67
N ALA A 156 28.41 30.27 -21.58
CA ALA A 156 29.54 31.20 -21.78
C ALA A 156 29.68 32.49 -20.92
N SER A 157 30.72 32.48 -20.09
CA SER A 157 31.89 33.39 -20.14
C SER A 157 31.71 34.86 -20.57
N GLY A 158 31.80 35.76 -19.58
CA GLY A 158 32.80 36.84 -19.50
C GLY A 158 32.72 38.05 -20.45
N THR A 159 32.51 39.24 -19.87
CA THR A 159 33.32 40.49 -19.95
C THR A 159 32.52 41.60 -19.25
N ASP A 160 32.99 42.10 -18.11
CA ASP A 160 33.70 43.39 -17.97
C ASP A 160 32.81 44.62 -18.20
N ALA A 161 32.55 45.35 -17.11
CA ALA A 161 32.66 46.81 -17.05
C ALA A 161 32.31 47.33 -15.65
N THR A 162 33.35 47.75 -14.95
CA THR A 162 33.46 49.11 -14.38
C THR A 162 32.48 49.54 -13.28
N ALA A 163 33.04 49.61 -12.08
CA ALA A 163 32.93 50.70 -11.09
C ALA A 163 31.59 51.45 -10.98
N GLU A 164 30.97 51.38 -9.80
CA GLU A 164 30.92 52.55 -8.92
C GLU A 164 30.59 52.11 -7.49
N MET A 165 31.35 52.65 -6.54
CA MET A 165 31.18 52.43 -5.11
C MET A 165 30.74 53.76 -4.50
N PRO A 166 29.55 53.84 -3.89
CA PRO A 166 29.30 54.83 -2.87
C PRO A 166 29.45 54.17 -1.49
N ARG A 167 30.38 54.72 -0.71
CA ARG A 167 30.48 54.52 0.72
C ARG A 167 29.35 55.28 1.45
N GLN A 168 29.06 54.79 2.66
CA GLN A 168 28.45 55.48 3.80
C GLN A 168 26.92 55.63 3.70
N ASP A 169 26.13 55.27 4.72
CA ASP A 169 26.32 55.76 6.08
C ASP A 169 26.09 54.73 7.19
N SER A 170 26.76 55.06 8.29
CA SER A 170 26.93 54.35 9.53
C SER A 170 25.69 54.50 10.42
N SER A 171 25.31 53.44 11.12
CA SER A 171 24.85 53.56 12.51
C SER A 171 25.02 52.23 13.23
N LEU A 172 26.27 51.97 13.61
CA LEU A 172 26.65 51.23 14.81
C LEU A 172 26.43 52.21 15.98
N THR A 173 25.78 51.87 17.10
CA THR A 173 26.38 51.42 18.39
C THR A 173 25.21 51.50 19.41
N ASP A 174 24.73 50.41 20.03
CA ASP A 174 25.17 49.80 21.32
C ASP A 174 25.14 50.77 22.52
N PRO A 175 24.88 50.38 23.79
CA PRO A 175 24.65 49.05 24.37
C PRO A 175 23.28 48.79 25.02
#